data_AF-A0A1B6HT57-F1
#
_entry.id   AF-A0A1B6HT57-F1
#
_cell.length_a   1.000
_cell.length_b   1.000
_cell.length_c   1.000
_cell.angle_alpha   90.00
_cell.angle_beta   90.00
_cell.angle_gamma   90.00
#
_symmetry.space_group_name_H-M   'P 1'
#
loop_
_entity.id
_entity.type
_entity.pdbx_description
1 polymer ?
#
loop_
_entity_poly.entity_id
_entity_poly.type
_entity_poly.pdbx_seq_one_letter_code
_entity_poly.pdbx_strand_id
1 'polypeptide(L)'
;VAQLKARVERQFEIPVTVQRWILGKELAADDTATLQQLGVSRAHCPVFLYLVAPDGAQEKKTEGADRVTESEAQKAGPTPGEGLEEASGTTVRDPPPGRGWYFNEQNDRYSFCDSEVTDESSKDPSPEPQETAVVTHQQEVEAEEELEVVQEEEVEEIVEAATVAVVTENEPLTTQLTGTLAVGWRCEVCTLMNSPTRPGCLACATARPAGYQVPDGYEAAGAERLRIDQDVQAEQTAAEDKLKNYQQLMVL
;
A
#
# COMPACT_ATOMS: atom_id res chain seq x y z
N VAL A 1 5.01 -3.17 29.50
CA VAL A 1 5.44 -2.03 28.66
C VAL A 1 6.13 -0.96 29.49
N ALA A 2 5.66 -0.72 30.73
CA ALA A 2 6.26 0.23 31.67
C ALA A 2 7.80 0.14 31.78
N GLN A 3 8.37 -1.08 31.87
CA GLN A 3 9.82 -1.28 31.97
C GLN A 3 10.58 -0.79 30.72
N LEU A 4 10.01 -0.97 29.53
CA LEU A 4 10.59 -0.48 28.28
C LEU A 4 10.61 1.06 28.28
N LYS A 5 9.47 1.68 28.63
CA LYS A 5 9.33 3.13 28.71
C LYS A 5 10.33 3.77 29.69
N ALA A 6 10.42 3.22 30.90
CA ALA A 6 11.35 3.68 31.93
C ALA A 6 12.82 3.48 31.53
N ARG A 7 13.14 2.39 30.82
CA ARG A 7 14.49 2.16 30.31
C ARG A 7 14.89 3.20 29.28
N VAL A 8 14.00 3.52 28.34
CA VAL A 8 14.26 4.56 27.34
C VAL A 8 14.37 5.94 27.96
N GLU A 9 13.53 6.25 28.95
CA GLU A 9 13.62 7.51 29.70
C GLU A 9 14.99 7.66 30.37
N ARG A 10 15.48 6.61 31.03
CA ARG A 10 16.79 6.68 31.70
C ARG A 10 17.95 6.75 30.71
N GLN A 11 17.87 6.02 29.59
CA GLN A 11 18.99 5.85 28.68
C GLN A 11 19.12 6.97 27.65
N PHE A 12 17.99 7.59 27.28
CA PHE A 12 17.92 8.60 26.23
C PHE A 12 17.30 9.92 26.70
N GLU A 13 16.98 10.04 27.99
CA GLU A 13 16.40 11.25 28.60
C GLU A 13 15.06 11.69 27.97
N ILE A 14 14.32 10.72 27.43
CA ILE A 14 13.00 10.94 26.81
C ILE A 14 11.91 10.64 27.84
N PRO A 15 11.16 11.63 28.37
CA PRO A 15 10.18 11.39 29.43
C PRO A 15 9.08 10.40 29.04
N VAL A 16 8.65 9.53 29.96
CA VAL A 16 7.61 8.54 29.68
C VAL A 16 6.29 9.16 29.16
N THR A 17 5.98 10.38 29.60
CA THR A 17 4.75 11.10 29.24
C THR A 17 4.61 11.38 27.75
N VAL A 18 5.74 11.62 27.06
CA VAL A 18 5.77 11.92 25.62
C VAL A 18 5.95 10.69 24.74
N GLN A 19 6.28 9.54 25.33
CA GLN A 19 6.52 8.31 24.57
C GLN A 19 5.21 7.63 24.15
N ARG A 20 5.08 7.31 22.86
CA ARG A 20 4.03 6.42 22.34
C ARG A 20 4.63 5.29 21.54
N TRP A 21 4.29 4.07 21.92
CA TRP A 21 4.95 2.87 21.44
C TRP A 21 4.00 2.05 20.57
N ILE A 22 4.46 1.68 19.37
CA ILE A 22 3.81 0.72 18.50
C ILE A 22 4.67 -0.55 18.53
N LEU A 23 4.10 -1.61 19.11
CA LEU A 23 4.74 -2.91 19.28
C LEU A 23 3.98 -3.91 18.40
N GLY A 24 4.70 -4.56 17.47
CA GLY A 24 4.06 -5.43 16.48
C GLY A 24 3.09 -4.65 15.59
N LYS A 25 1.79 -4.85 15.80
CA LYS A 25 0.70 -4.18 15.07
C LYS A 25 -0.20 -3.33 15.96
N GLU A 26 0.12 -3.21 17.25
CA GLU A 26 -0.75 -2.59 18.24
C GLU A 26 -0.07 -1.40 18.93
N LEU A 27 -0.89 -0.42 19.30
CA LEU A 27 -0.46 0.70 20.14
C LEU A 27 -0.40 0.24 21.60
N ALA A 28 0.78 0.35 22.21
CA ALA A 28 1.02 -0.03 23.60
C ALA A 28 0.48 1.05 24.57
N ALA A 29 -0.85 1.15 24.66
CA ALA A 29 -1.56 2.05 25.54
C ALA A 29 -1.54 1.58 27.00
N ASP A 30 -1.61 0.26 27.21
CA ASP A 30 -1.56 -0.34 28.55
C ASP A 30 -0.11 -0.60 28.98
N ASP A 31 0.29 0.02 30.08
CA ASP A 31 1.62 -0.11 30.66
C ASP A 31 1.87 -1.49 31.32
N THR A 32 0.78 -2.15 31.73
CA THR A 32 0.81 -3.46 32.40
C THR A 32 1.00 -4.63 31.43
N ALA A 33 0.64 -4.46 30.16
CA ALA A 33 0.81 -5.47 29.13
C ALA A 33 2.29 -5.86 28.93
N THR A 34 2.56 -7.13 28.65
CA THR A 34 3.92 -7.59 28.35
C THR A 34 4.28 -7.33 26.89
N LEU A 35 5.58 -7.25 26.58
CA LEU A 35 6.03 -7.06 25.19
C LEU A 35 5.59 -8.24 24.31
N GLN A 36 5.58 -9.46 24.86
CA GLN A 36 5.14 -10.67 24.16
C GLN A 36 3.65 -10.64 23.82
N GLN A 37 2.80 -10.12 24.72
CA GLN A 37 1.36 -9.94 24.47
C GLN A 37 1.12 -8.98 23.30
N LEU A 38 1.98 -7.98 23.13
CA LEU A 38 1.93 -7.01 22.05
C LEU A 38 2.76 -7.44 20.83
N GLY A 39 3.02 -8.74 20.67
CA GLY A 39 3.63 -9.32 19.47
C GLY A 39 5.15 -9.23 19.39
N VAL A 40 5.84 -8.81 20.45
CA VAL A 40 7.31 -8.82 20.53
C VAL A 40 7.77 -10.12 21.20
N SER A 41 7.76 -11.20 20.44
CA SER A 41 8.13 -12.54 20.93
C SER A 41 9.51 -13.01 20.45
N ARG A 42 10.04 -12.43 19.38
CA ARG A 42 11.32 -12.82 18.76
C ARG A 42 12.35 -11.71 18.87
N ALA A 43 13.62 -12.10 18.88
CA ALA A 43 14.72 -11.15 18.71
C ALA A 43 14.60 -10.45 17.35
N HIS A 44 15.04 -9.20 17.27
CA HIS A 44 14.96 -8.34 16.07
C HIS A 44 13.53 -7.99 15.62
N CYS A 45 12.52 -8.15 16.48
CA CYS A 45 11.20 -7.59 16.21
C CYS A 45 11.28 -6.05 16.16
N PRO A 46 10.85 -5.41 15.06
CA PRO A 46 10.84 -3.96 14.98
C PRO A 46 9.82 -3.40 15.98
N VAL A 47 10.23 -2.35 16.69
CA VAL A 47 9.40 -1.59 17.60
C VAL A 47 9.53 -0.12 17.23
N PHE A 48 8.43 0.62 17.27
CA PHE A 48 8.43 2.02 16.87
C PHE A 48 8.03 2.88 18.07
N LEU A 49 8.81 3.94 18.29
CA LEU A 49 8.51 4.99 19.25
C LEU A 49 8.23 6.28 18.47
N TYR A 50 7.06 6.87 18.68
CA TYR A 50 6.76 8.23 18.24
C TYR A 50 6.56 9.14 19.45
N LEU A 51 6.94 10.41 19.30
CA LEU A 51 6.92 11.38 20.38
C LEU A 51 5.73 12.33 20.22
N VAL A 52 5.03 12.60 21.31
CA VAL A 52 3.97 13.60 21.37
C VAL A 52 4.45 14.86 22.07
N ALA A 53 3.91 16.02 21.70
CA ALA A 53 4.19 17.25 22.43
C ALA A 53 3.71 17.12 23.89
N PRO A 54 4.45 17.68 24.87
CA PRO A 54 4.01 17.71 26.25
C PRO A 54 2.72 18.52 26.40
N ASP A 55 1.91 18.20 27.41
CA ASP A 55 0.55 18.75 27.63
C ASP A 55 0.48 20.29 27.81
N GLY A 56 1.63 20.98 27.85
CA GLY A 56 1.72 22.45 27.90
C GLY A 56 1.77 23.15 26.54
N ALA A 57 1.82 22.42 25.42
CA ALA A 57 1.88 22.99 24.07
C ALA A 57 0.51 23.20 23.40
N GLN A 58 -0.59 22.93 24.11
CA GLN A 58 -1.92 23.32 23.64
C GLN A 58 -2.18 24.77 24.02
N GLU A 59 -2.09 25.67 23.04
CA GLU A 59 -2.63 27.01 23.14
C GLU A 59 -4.09 26.92 23.61
N LYS A 60 -4.37 27.49 24.78
CA LYS A 60 -5.70 27.56 25.37
C LYS A 60 -6.61 28.38 24.46
N LYS A 61 -7.30 27.74 23.51
CA LYS A 61 -8.54 28.27 22.96
C LYS A 61 -9.63 28.00 23.99
N THR A 62 -9.90 29.02 24.79
CA THR A 62 -11.06 29.10 25.68
C THR A 62 -12.34 29.00 24.86
N GLU A 63 -13.09 27.91 25.02
CA GLU A 63 -14.52 27.88 24.68
C GLU A 63 -15.27 27.44 25.95
N GLY A 64 -15.87 28.44 26.59
CA GLY A 64 -16.76 28.27 27.71
C GLY A 64 -18.15 27.82 27.26
N ALA A 65 -18.81 27.10 28.17
CA ALA A 65 -20.25 26.99 28.39
C ALA A 65 -21.19 26.97 27.15
N ASP A 66 -21.96 25.89 26.98
CA ASP A 66 -23.24 25.83 27.68
C ASP A 66 -23.85 24.42 27.62
N ARG A 67 -24.64 24.14 28.63
CA ARG A 67 -25.31 22.89 28.94
C ARG A 67 -26.79 23.08 28.61
N VAL A 68 -27.32 22.42 27.57
CA VAL A 68 -28.78 22.28 27.41
C VAL A 68 -29.12 20.85 27.00
N THR A 69 -29.94 20.23 27.84
CA THR A 69 -30.61 18.94 27.72
C THR A 69 -31.89 19.04 26.88
N GLU A 70 -32.35 17.88 26.38
CA GLU A 70 -33.69 17.58 25.83
C GLU A 70 -33.98 18.17 24.43
N SER A 71 -34.66 17.51 23.49
CA SER A 71 -35.44 16.26 23.49
C SER A 71 -35.83 15.88 22.04
N GLU A 72 -35.99 14.56 21.86
CA GLU A 72 -37.04 13.85 21.12
C GLU A 72 -37.45 14.21 19.67
N ALA A 73 -37.35 13.14 18.89
CA ALA A 73 -38.01 12.83 17.63
C ALA A 73 -39.48 13.26 17.50
N GLN A 74 -39.88 13.60 16.28
CA GLN A 74 -41.14 13.14 15.70
C GLN A 74 -41.15 13.18 14.16
N LYS A 75 -41.70 12.09 13.62
CA LYS A 75 -42.03 11.77 12.22
C LYS A 75 -42.92 12.82 11.56
N ALA A 76 -42.81 12.94 10.22
CA ALA A 76 -43.92 12.69 9.29
C ALA A 76 -43.45 12.84 7.83
N GLY A 77 -43.67 11.79 7.01
CA GLY A 77 -43.86 11.97 5.56
C GLY A 77 -45.22 12.62 5.27
N PRO A 78 -45.49 13.08 4.04
CA PRO A 78 -45.96 12.14 3.02
C PRO A 78 -45.55 12.46 1.55
N THR A 79 -45.41 11.40 0.75
CA THR A 79 -45.65 11.35 -0.73
C THR A 79 -47.18 11.39 -1.01
N PRO A 80 -47.76 11.47 -2.24
CA PRO A 80 -47.22 11.11 -3.57
C PRO A 80 -47.74 11.97 -4.79
N GLY A 81 -47.35 11.59 -6.01
CA GLY A 81 -48.04 11.90 -7.29
C GLY A 81 -47.15 12.58 -8.35
N GLU A 82 -46.48 11.84 -9.24
CA GLU A 82 -46.91 11.38 -10.59
C GLU A 82 -46.67 12.40 -11.73
N GLY A 83 -45.94 11.99 -12.79
CA GLY A 83 -45.95 12.60 -14.13
C GLY A 83 -44.62 12.68 -14.89
N LEU A 84 -44.35 11.68 -15.76
CA LEU A 84 -43.89 11.72 -17.18
C LEU A 84 -43.31 13.07 -17.74
N GLU A 85 -42.25 13.22 -18.55
CA GLU A 85 -41.49 12.39 -19.52
C GLU A 85 -40.08 12.98 -19.83
N GLU A 86 -39.24 12.14 -20.46
CA GLU A 86 -38.15 12.39 -21.44
C GLU A 86 -37.13 13.54 -21.28
N ALA A 87 -35.85 13.18 -21.12
CA ALA A 87 -34.79 13.49 -22.11
C ALA A 87 -33.42 12.90 -21.71
N SER A 88 -32.87 12.10 -22.64
CA SER A 88 -31.45 11.92 -22.98
C SER A 88 -30.37 12.35 -21.97
N GLY A 89 -29.65 11.37 -21.43
CA GLY A 89 -28.39 11.59 -20.73
C GLY A 89 -27.75 10.27 -20.33
N THR A 90 -26.74 9.83 -21.09
CA THR A 90 -25.92 8.65 -20.82
C THR A 90 -25.17 8.84 -19.51
N THR A 91 -25.74 8.39 -18.40
CA THR A 91 -25.03 8.24 -17.12
C THR A 91 -24.44 6.83 -17.08
N VAL A 92 -23.12 6.75 -16.91
CA VAL A 92 -22.41 5.53 -16.49
C VAL A 92 -23.04 5.09 -15.18
N ARG A 93 -23.81 4.01 -15.20
CA ARG A 93 -24.45 3.44 -14.01
C ARG A 93 -23.49 2.45 -13.38
N ASP A 94 -23.30 2.57 -12.07
CA ASP A 94 -22.63 1.58 -11.23
C ASP A 94 -23.16 0.15 -11.52
N PRO A 95 -22.32 -0.89 -11.41
CA PRO A 95 -22.74 -2.25 -11.72
C PRO A 95 -23.87 -2.69 -10.78
N PRO A 96 -25.00 -3.22 -11.30
CA PRO A 96 -26.04 -3.78 -10.46
C PRO A 96 -25.52 -5.04 -9.75
N PRO A 97 -25.88 -5.27 -8.48
CA PRO A 97 -25.49 -6.48 -7.77
C PRO A 97 -26.24 -7.68 -8.37
N GLY A 98 -25.54 -8.51 -9.15
CA GLY A 98 -26.07 -9.73 -9.73
C GLY A 98 -24.96 -10.62 -10.31
N ARG A 99 -25.15 -11.94 -10.30
CA ARG A 99 -24.25 -12.88 -11.01
C ARG A 99 -24.45 -12.71 -12.52
N GLY A 100 -23.40 -12.91 -13.32
CA GLY A 100 -23.45 -12.86 -14.79
C GLY A 100 -22.99 -11.55 -15.42
N TRP A 101 -22.66 -10.52 -14.64
CA TRP A 101 -22.04 -9.31 -15.17
C TRP A 101 -20.52 -9.44 -15.22
N TYR A 102 -19.91 -9.16 -16.36
CA TYR A 102 -18.46 -9.03 -16.51
C TYR A 102 -18.10 -7.71 -17.19
N PHE A 103 -16.92 -7.19 -16.88
CA PHE A 103 -16.41 -5.99 -17.54
C PHE A 103 -15.82 -6.38 -18.89
N ASN A 104 -16.29 -5.78 -19.98
CA ASN A 104 -15.74 -5.99 -21.31
C ASN A 104 -14.72 -4.89 -21.62
N GLU A 105 -13.42 -5.24 -21.62
CA GLU A 105 -12.32 -4.31 -21.89
C GLU A 105 -12.29 -3.77 -23.32
N GLN A 106 -12.88 -4.49 -24.29
CA GLN A 106 -12.92 -4.03 -25.69
C GLN A 106 -13.92 -2.91 -25.91
N ASN A 107 -14.99 -2.88 -25.12
CA ASN A 107 -16.08 -1.90 -25.26
C ASN A 107 -16.21 -0.98 -24.03
N ASP A 108 -15.29 -1.07 -23.09
CA ASP A 108 -15.20 -0.25 -21.85
C ASP A 108 -16.54 -0.17 -21.10
N ARG A 109 -17.28 -1.29 -21.09
CA ARG A 109 -18.66 -1.36 -20.59
C ARG A 109 -18.97 -2.71 -19.97
N TYR A 110 -19.73 -2.71 -18.88
CA TYR A 110 -20.29 -3.92 -18.29
C TYR A 110 -21.27 -4.61 -19.25
N SER A 111 -21.03 -5.89 -19.50
CA SER A 111 -21.85 -6.77 -20.33
C SER A 111 -22.38 -7.92 -19.47
N PHE A 112 -23.58 -8.41 -19.80
CA PHE A 112 -24.22 -9.52 -19.10
C PHE A 112 -24.09 -10.80 -19.91
N CYS A 113 -23.56 -11.86 -19.31
CA CYS A 113 -23.71 -13.23 -19.77
C CYS A 113 -24.69 -13.97 -18.85
N ASP A 114 -25.84 -14.35 -19.40
CA ASP A 114 -26.77 -15.25 -18.71
C ASP A 114 -26.29 -16.69 -18.95
N SER A 115 -25.67 -17.29 -17.94
CA SER A 115 -25.22 -18.68 -18.04
C SER A 115 -26.34 -19.69 -17.75
N GLU A 116 -27.60 -19.26 -17.62
CA GLU A 116 -28.74 -20.17 -17.40
C GLU A 116 -29.45 -20.52 -18.71
N VAL A 117 -28.68 -20.98 -19.70
CA VAL A 117 -29.20 -21.90 -20.71
C VAL A 117 -28.86 -23.32 -20.27
N THR A 118 -29.86 -24.03 -19.73
CA THR A 118 -29.80 -25.47 -19.55
C THR A 118 -29.80 -26.13 -20.93
N ASP A 119 -28.63 -26.25 -21.55
CA ASP A 119 -28.44 -27.16 -22.68
C ASP A 119 -28.03 -28.53 -22.12
N GLU A 120 -29.04 -29.36 -21.87
CA GLU A 120 -28.86 -30.80 -21.80
C GLU A 120 -28.41 -31.29 -23.19
N SER A 121 -27.11 -31.48 -23.39
CA SER A 121 -26.53 -32.59 -24.17
C SER A 121 -25.08 -32.29 -24.57
N SER A 122 -24.12 -32.75 -23.77
CA SER A 122 -22.86 -33.31 -24.27
C SER A 122 -22.19 -34.05 -23.12
N LYS A 123 -22.53 -35.34 -23.04
CA LYS A 123 -21.85 -36.33 -22.24
C LYS A 123 -20.64 -36.78 -23.04
N ASP A 124 -19.44 -36.47 -22.58
CA ASP A 124 -18.27 -37.27 -22.90
C ASP A 124 -17.33 -37.40 -21.68
N PRO A 125 -16.81 -38.61 -21.41
CA PRO A 125 -16.13 -38.93 -20.16
C PRO A 125 -14.64 -38.58 -20.20
N SER A 126 -14.15 -38.16 -19.04
CA SER A 126 -12.73 -38.08 -18.66
C SER A 126 -12.05 -39.45 -18.79
N PRO A 127 -10.87 -39.58 -19.43
CA PRO A 127 -10.02 -40.75 -19.25
C PRO A 127 -9.08 -40.58 -18.04
N GLU A 128 -9.10 -41.59 -17.16
CA GLU A 128 -8.07 -41.85 -16.14
C GLU A 128 -6.71 -42.19 -16.76
N PRO A 129 -5.59 -41.93 -16.05
CA PRO A 129 -4.25 -42.13 -16.56
C PRO A 129 -3.88 -43.62 -16.59
N GLN A 130 -3.50 -44.12 -17.77
CA GLN A 130 -2.98 -45.48 -17.93
C GLN A 130 -1.45 -45.49 -17.82
N GLU A 131 -0.97 -46.42 -16.99
CA GLU A 131 0.43 -46.81 -16.84
C GLU A 131 1.03 -47.22 -18.19
N THR A 132 2.18 -46.65 -18.54
CA THR A 132 3.05 -47.21 -19.59
C THR A 132 4.44 -47.45 -19.04
N ALA A 133 4.85 -48.71 -19.20
CA ALA A 133 6.07 -49.31 -18.72
C ALA A 133 7.34 -48.53 -19.10
N VAL A 134 8.20 -48.31 -18.11
CA VAL A 134 9.54 -47.76 -18.28
C VAL A 134 10.44 -48.89 -18.77
N VAL A 135 10.83 -48.81 -20.04
CA VAL A 135 11.90 -49.65 -20.61
C VAL A 135 13.22 -49.16 -20.07
N THR A 136 13.88 -50.01 -19.29
CA THR A 136 15.27 -49.87 -18.85
C THR A 136 16.21 -49.85 -20.06
N HIS A 137 16.92 -48.74 -20.25
CA HIS A 137 18.18 -48.74 -20.98
C HIS A 137 19.25 -48.12 -20.10
N GLN A 138 20.15 -48.98 -19.64
CA GLN A 138 21.36 -48.65 -18.89
C GLN A 138 22.34 -48.02 -19.87
N GLN A 139 22.84 -46.82 -19.54
CA GLN A 139 24.14 -46.41 -20.02
C GLN A 139 24.77 -45.49 -18.97
N GLU A 140 25.68 -46.08 -18.20
CA GLU A 140 26.67 -45.39 -17.38
C GLU A 140 27.61 -44.63 -18.33
N VAL A 141 27.77 -43.33 -18.10
CA VAL A 141 28.93 -42.57 -18.54
C VAL A 141 29.38 -41.68 -17.39
N GLU A 142 30.59 -41.99 -16.93
CA GLU A 142 31.39 -41.22 -16.00
C GLU A 142 31.64 -39.82 -16.59
N ALA A 143 31.32 -38.79 -15.81
CA ALA A 143 31.81 -37.45 -16.04
C ALA A 143 32.09 -36.83 -14.67
N GLU A 144 33.37 -36.86 -14.33
CA GLU A 144 33.96 -36.23 -13.17
C GLU A 144 33.77 -34.72 -13.32
N GLU A 145 32.83 -34.15 -12.56
CA GLU A 145 32.68 -32.70 -12.47
C GLU A 145 33.66 -32.20 -11.41
N GLU A 146 34.80 -31.66 -11.85
CA GLU A 146 35.72 -30.89 -11.01
C GLU A 146 34.96 -29.72 -10.39
N LEU A 147 34.69 -29.84 -9.10
CA LEU A 147 34.09 -28.78 -8.30
C LEU A 147 35.18 -27.76 -7.98
N GLU A 148 35.30 -26.74 -8.84
CA GLU A 148 36.25 -25.64 -8.65
C GLU A 148 35.85 -24.84 -7.40
N VAL A 149 36.68 -24.95 -6.36
CA VAL A 149 36.57 -24.22 -5.10
C VAL A 149 36.76 -22.74 -5.38
N VAL A 150 35.66 -22.00 -5.48
CA VAL A 150 35.71 -20.53 -5.41
C VAL A 150 36.09 -20.18 -3.97
N GLN A 151 37.31 -19.66 -3.84
CA GLN A 151 37.87 -19.20 -2.58
C GLN A 151 36.94 -18.12 -1.99
N GLU A 152 36.54 -18.32 -0.74
CA GLU A 152 35.87 -17.31 0.07
C GLU A 152 36.85 -16.15 0.26
N GLU A 153 36.82 -15.15 -0.63
CA GLU A 153 37.52 -13.90 -0.39
C GLU A 153 36.79 -13.14 0.73
N GLU A 154 37.52 -13.05 1.82
CA GLU A 154 37.34 -12.24 3.01
C GLU A 154 36.66 -10.90 2.69
N VAL A 155 35.42 -10.72 3.15
CA VAL A 155 34.79 -9.39 3.19
C VAL A 155 35.51 -8.57 4.25
N GLU A 156 36.55 -7.84 3.82
CA GLU A 156 37.23 -6.86 4.63
C GLU A 156 36.21 -5.89 5.24
N GLU A 157 36.29 -5.82 6.56
CA GLU A 157 35.59 -4.97 7.49
C GLU A 157 35.74 -3.49 7.10
N ILE A 158 34.76 -2.92 6.40
CA ILE A 158 34.65 -1.48 6.23
C ILE A 158 34.06 -0.88 7.51
N VAL A 159 34.90 -0.72 8.54
CA VAL A 159 34.63 0.21 9.65
C VAL A 159 34.88 1.63 9.18
N GLU A 160 33.97 2.18 8.38
CA GLU A 160 33.96 3.63 8.16
C GLU A 160 33.57 4.32 9.46
N ALA A 161 34.56 5.05 9.99
CA ALA A 161 34.47 5.86 11.18
C ALA A 161 33.29 6.84 11.08
N ALA A 162 32.22 6.54 11.83
CA ALA A 162 31.27 7.54 12.25
C ALA A 162 32.02 8.55 13.13
N THR A 163 32.54 9.61 12.51
CA THR A 163 32.99 10.79 13.23
C THR A 163 31.75 11.41 13.88
N VAL A 164 31.69 11.31 15.20
CA VAL A 164 30.69 12.01 16.01
C VAL A 164 30.96 13.49 15.84
N ALA A 165 30.22 14.14 14.95
CA ALA A 165 30.13 15.59 14.93
C ALA A 165 29.43 16.01 16.22
N VAL A 166 30.23 16.53 17.16
CA VAL A 166 29.73 17.28 18.31
C VAL A 166 29.06 18.54 17.75
N VAL A 167 27.74 18.50 17.62
CA VAL A 167 26.94 19.67 17.25
C VAL A 167 26.89 20.55 18.49
N THR A 168 27.67 21.62 18.49
CA THR A 168 27.56 22.69 19.46
C THR A 168 26.17 23.32 19.36
N GLU A 169 25.52 23.37 20.51
CA GLU A 169 24.16 23.85 20.73
C GLU A 169 24.05 25.34 20.35
N ASN A 170 22.91 25.71 19.74
CA ASN A 170 22.44 27.06 19.36
C ASN A 170 22.38 27.44 17.86
N GLU A 171 21.92 26.52 17.01
CA GLU A 171 21.20 26.92 15.78
C GLU A 171 19.80 26.27 15.79
N PRO A 172 18.73 27.00 15.40
CA PRO A 172 17.41 26.41 15.31
C PRO A 172 17.49 25.27 14.29
N LEU A 173 17.07 24.06 14.70
CA LEU A 173 16.83 22.95 13.77
C LEU A 173 15.69 23.34 12.81
N THR A 174 16.01 24.19 11.84
CA THR A 174 15.31 24.22 10.56
C THR A 174 15.81 22.99 9.84
N THR A 175 15.24 21.86 10.25
CA THR A 175 15.49 20.53 9.74
C THR A 175 15.41 20.61 8.22
N GLN A 176 16.54 20.39 7.57
CA GLN A 176 16.60 20.25 6.11
C GLN A 176 15.88 18.95 5.75
N LEU A 177 14.55 19.01 5.64
CA LEU A 177 13.78 17.89 5.10
C LEU A 177 14.28 17.67 3.66
N THR A 178 14.56 16.42 3.31
CA THR A 178 14.93 16.01 1.96
C THR A 178 13.94 14.97 1.43
N GLY A 179 13.83 14.84 0.11
CA GLY A 179 12.96 13.86 -0.54
C GLY A 179 11.46 14.11 -0.34
N THR A 180 10.68 13.03 -0.22
CA THR A 180 9.20 13.08 -0.15
C THR A 180 8.65 13.79 1.09
N LEU A 181 9.46 13.87 2.15
CA LEU A 181 9.11 14.64 3.35
C LEU A 181 9.19 16.14 3.08
N ALA A 182 10.14 16.57 2.25
CA ALA A 182 10.28 17.96 1.83
C ALA A 182 9.22 18.36 0.80
N VAL A 183 8.98 17.47 -0.17
CA VAL A 183 8.09 17.71 -1.30
C VAL A 183 7.28 16.45 -1.57
N GLY A 184 5.98 16.51 -1.30
CA GLY A 184 5.07 15.38 -1.40
C GLY A 184 3.64 15.75 -1.04
N TRP A 185 2.73 14.79 -1.14
CA TRP A 185 1.34 14.98 -0.73
C TRP A 185 1.03 14.16 0.52
N ARG A 186 0.37 14.81 1.49
CA ARG A 186 -0.10 14.18 2.71
C ARG A 186 -1.38 13.41 2.44
N CYS A 187 -1.42 12.13 2.81
CA CYS A 187 -2.65 11.36 2.78
C CYS A 187 -3.63 11.87 3.84
N GLU A 188 -4.87 12.15 3.44
CA GLU A 188 -5.92 12.64 4.35
C GLU A 188 -6.46 11.56 5.31
N VAL A 189 -6.23 10.28 4.99
CA VAL A 189 -6.70 9.15 5.80
C VAL A 189 -5.66 8.71 6.83
N CYS A 190 -4.43 8.42 6.39
CA CYS A 190 -3.39 7.85 7.26
C CYS A 190 -2.21 8.79 7.54
N THR A 191 -2.24 10.02 7.04
CA THR A 191 -1.22 11.07 7.25
C THR A 191 0.17 10.82 6.66
N LEU A 192 0.39 9.69 5.98
CA LEU A 192 1.64 9.40 5.29
C LEU A 192 1.95 10.46 4.21
N MET A 193 3.20 10.94 4.18
CA MET A 193 3.72 11.78 3.10
C MET A 193 4.15 10.90 1.92
N ASN A 194 3.46 11.03 0.79
CA ASN A 194 3.71 10.25 -0.42
C ASN A 194 4.51 11.08 -1.44
N SER A 195 5.18 10.40 -2.37
CA SER A 195 5.92 11.10 -3.42
C SER A 195 4.97 11.89 -4.34
N PRO A 196 5.44 13.03 -4.90
CA PRO A 196 4.63 13.89 -5.76
C PRO A 196 3.94 13.14 -6.90
N THR A 197 4.64 12.24 -7.60
CA THR A 197 4.07 11.58 -8.80
C THR A 197 3.12 10.42 -8.48
N ARG A 198 3.05 9.96 -7.22
CA ARG A 198 2.31 8.75 -6.86
C ARG A 198 0.79 9.00 -6.88
N PRO A 199 -0.01 8.19 -7.61
CA PRO A 199 -1.45 8.41 -7.74
C PRO A 199 -2.26 7.99 -6.50
N GLY A 200 -1.72 7.12 -5.64
CA GLY A 200 -2.39 6.65 -4.43
C GLY A 200 -1.44 6.35 -3.28
N CYS A 201 -1.95 6.36 -2.05
CA CYS A 201 -1.16 6.29 -0.83
C CYS A 201 -0.49 4.92 -0.69
N LEU A 202 0.80 4.89 -0.35
CA LEU A 202 1.54 3.63 -0.15
C LEU A 202 0.97 2.76 0.97
N ALA A 203 0.42 3.37 2.02
CA ALA A 203 -0.05 2.65 3.19
C ALA A 203 -1.51 2.20 3.09
N CYS A 204 -2.39 3.04 2.56
CA CYS A 204 -3.84 2.81 2.61
C CYS A 204 -4.54 2.90 1.25
N ALA A 205 -3.79 3.07 0.16
CA ALA A 205 -4.31 3.19 -1.21
C ALA A 205 -5.28 4.35 -1.47
N THR A 206 -5.54 5.23 -0.50
CA THR A 206 -6.31 6.47 -0.71
C THR A 206 -5.72 7.28 -1.85
N ALA A 207 -6.56 7.74 -2.77
CA ALA A 207 -6.14 8.52 -3.93
C ALA A 207 -5.42 9.81 -3.53
N ARG A 208 -4.47 10.25 -4.36
CA ARG A 208 -3.86 11.56 -4.25
C ARG A 208 -4.95 12.65 -4.33
N PRO A 209 -4.93 13.68 -3.47
CA PRO A 209 -5.92 14.75 -3.52
C PRO A 209 -6.03 15.38 -4.91
N ALA A 210 -7.26 15.57 -5.40
CA ALA A 210 -7.51 16.04 -6.77
C ALA A 210 -6.90 17.42 -7.08
N GLY A 211 -6.74 18.28 -6.06
CA GLY A 211 -6.12 19.60 -6.19
C GLY A 211 -4.59 19.63 -6.05
N TYR A 212 -3.94 18.50 -5.73
CA TYR A 212 -2.48 18.46 -5.61
C TYR A 212 -1.82 18.48 -6.98
N GLN A 213 -0.87 19.40 -7.16
CA GLN A 213 -0.05 19.48 -8.37
C GLN A 213 1.36 18.99 -8.08
N VAL A 214 1.90 18.17 -8.98
CA VAL A 214 3.31 17.79 -8.95
C VAL A 214 4.14 19.03 -9.25
N PRO A 215 5.11 19.41 -8.39
CA PRO A 215 5.93 20.59 -8.65
C PRO A 215 6.71 20.49 -9.96
N ASP A 216 6.80 21.61 -10.67
CA ASP A 216 7.59 21.72 -11.89
C ASP A 216 9.07 21.42 -11.61
N GLY A 217 9.68 20.59 -12.45
CA GLY A 217 11.08 20.18 -12.28
C GLY A 217 11.30 19.14 -11.17
N TYR A 218 10.25 18.54 -10.62
CA TYR A 218 10.40 17.41 -9.69
C TYR A 218 11.09 16.23 -10.38
N GLU A 219 12.24 15.82 -9.86
CA GLU A 219 12.95 14.63 -10.34
C GLU A 219 12.73 13.46 -9.39
N ALA A 220 12.03 12.44 -9.89
CA ALA A 220 11.95 11.15 -9.21
C ALA A 220 13.34 10.49 -9.15
N ALA A 221 13.71 9.99 -7.97
CA ALA A 221 14.98 9.30 -7.72
C ALA A 221 14.75 7.89 -7.16
N GLY A 222 15.73 7.01 -7.36
CA GLY A 222 15.73 5.64 -6.82
C GLY A 222 14.50 4.82 -7.25
N ALA A 223 13.78 4.29 -6.28
CA ALA A 223 12.64 3.40 -6.50
C ALA A 223 11.48 4.06 -7.28
N GLU A 224 11.28 5.38 -7.13
CA GLU A 224 10.23 6.08 -7.88
C GLU A 224 10.56 6.18 -9.36
N ARG A 225 11.83 6.42 -9.69
CA ARG A 225 12.32 6.46 -11.08
C ARG A 225 12.12 5.10 -11.75
N LEU A 226 12.53 4.02 -11.10
CA LEU A 226 12.36 2.66 -11.62
C LEU A 226 10.91 2.32 -11.93
N ARG A 227 9.97 2.73 -11.06
CA ARG A 227 8.54 2.55 -11.29
C ARG A 227 8.07 3.30 -12.54
N ILE A 228 8.46 4.56 -12.67
CA ILE A 228 8.10 5.39 -13.83
C ILE A 228 8.65 4.76 -15.13
N ASP A 229 9.90 4.30 -15.10
CA ASP A 229 10.54 3.68 -16.27
C ASP A 229 9.81 2.37 -16.68
N GLN A 230 9.39 1.57 -15.69
CA GLN A 230 8.58 0.36 -15.93
C GLN A 230 7.22 0.69 -16.53
N ASP A 231 6.51 1.71 -16.00
CA ASP A 231 5.21 2.15 -16.53
C ASP A 231 5.36 2.61 -18.00
N VAL A 232 6.38 3.41 -18.29
CA VAL A 232 6.68 3.89 -19.66
C VAL A 232 7.00 2.72 -20.59
N GLN A 233 7.79 1.75 -20.15
CA GLN A 233 8.14 0.59 -20.96
C GLN A 233 6.91 -0.29 -21.25
N ALA A 234 6.02 -0.46 -20.27
CA ALA A 234 4.76 -1.18 -20.45
C ALA A 234 3.86 -0.47 -21.47
N GLU A 235 3.73 0.85 -21.40
CA GLU A 235 2.97 1.65 -22.37
C GLU A 235 3.54 1.53 -23.79
N GLN A 236 4.87 1.58 -23.94
CA GLN A 236 5.54 1.40 -25.23
C GLN A 236 5.26 0.01 -25.81
N THR A 237 5.40 -1.04 -25.00
CA THR A 237 5.14 -2.41 -25.43
C THR A 237 3.68 -2.59 -25.84
N ALA A 238 2.74 -2.05 -25.05
CA ALA A 238 1.32 -2.10 -25.38
C ALA A 238 0.99 -1.36 -26.68
N ALA A 239 1.64 -0.22 -26.94
CA ALA A 239 1.49 0.53 -28.19
C ALA A 239 2.05 -0.24 -29.40
N GLU A 240 3.20 -0.90 -29.25
CA GLU A 240 3.79 -1.75 -30.30
C GLU A 240 2.89 -2.94 -30.61
N ASP A 241 2.38 -3.62 -29.59
CA ASP A 241 1.50 -4.78 -29.76
C ASP A 241 0.16 -4.38 -30.37
N LYS A 242 -0.38 -3.22 -29.98
CA LYS A 242 -1.56 -2.63 -30.61
C LYS A 242 -1.32 -2.34 -32.10
N LEU A 243 -0.14 -1.84 -32.47
CA LEU A 243 0.21 -1.61 -33.88
C LEU A 243 0.33 -2.92 -34.68
N LYS A 244 0.98 -3.95 -34.12
CA LYS A 244 1.05 -5.29 -34.74
C LYS A 244 -0.34 -5.89 -34.94
N ASN A 245 -1.21 -5.77 -33.93
CA ASN A 245 -2.59 -6.22 -34.01
C ASN A 245 -3.34 -5.55 -35.16
N TYR A 246 -3.23 -4.23 -35.30
CA TYR A 246 -3.82 -3.50 -36.43
C TYR A 246 -3.25 -3.95 -37.79
N GLN A 247 -1.95 -4.18 -37.89
CA GLN A 247 -1.33 -4.66 -39.13
C GLN A 247 -1.84 -6.04 -39.54
N GLN A 248 -2.02 -6.96 -38.58
CA GLN A 248 -2.57 -8.29 -38.85
C GLN A 248 -4.02 -8.22 -39.36
N LEU A 249 -4.83 -7.33 -38.78
CA LEU A 249 -6.22 -7.13 -39.22
C LEU A 249 -6.34 -6.57 -40.65
N MET A 250 -5.36 -5.82 -41.14
CA MET A 250 -5.38 -5.28 -42.50
C MET A 250 -4.93 -6.27 -43.59
N VAL A 251 -4.44 -7.45 -43.23
CA VAL A 251 -3.95 -8.48 -44.16
C VAL A 251 -5.03 -9.56 -44.44
N LEU A 252 -6.17 -9.51 -43.73
CA LEU A 252 -7.36 -10.33 -43.97
C LEU A 252 -8.30 -9.67 -44.98
#